data_AF-A0A8J5RGT1-F1
#
_entry.id   AF-A0A8J5RGT1-F1
#
_cell.length_a   1.000
_cell.length_b   1.000
_cell.length_c   1.000
_cell.angle_alpha   90.00
_cell.angle_beta   90.00
_cell.angle_gamma   90.00
#
_symmetry.space_group_name_H-M   'P 1'
#
loop_
_entity.id
_entity.type
_entity.pdbx_description
1 polymer ?
#
loop_
_entity_poly.entity_id
_entity_poly.type
_entity_poly.pdbx_seq_one_letter_code
_entity_poly.pdbx_strand_id
1 'polypeptide(L)'
;MKENVELKETLTKNNDSMKKHFNTLVSWQNELMKVHGNHKQKFSETCDMISLLKKENAELKNKLTATESMLTSQFSIVSFIINCTESLAKSFEAISVLQKEHSELKMKISDLESSMTSSLTLEQTGNSINQEKKNLSIENPNHCNNSHITNSANQNSKDCNLKELPEKNSTDLEQMMKDKNRYERDMHYQQEIITSLKEQLRVLNENAFTSLQLNPESNAISEKSQDENYKNFFQHFNHYNEKLSILAKCYGEQTSHFINIQDCLKRCTDTCELLLNNIDSMNLSVETIASCKEILENCRRCLVDEQIKNISYRQNLIKTQNEFQKIFSDYNSTLHELEILRDEKAKPMEVKYNFEKEKNEITRNLKMLEDEKSQLSLERKNYMAERMILEQEKTNLNEERSSLNFQSMLYEAQMRTLQDDMKVLQKRHDEMLLENTKLKEELKLKNIELEGVKARFQISKDDNLIREREHLTDQLGKLRNHNQHLLQRLNGPNPAAVGQHSQNEIPVDAFCDTCGFYKMPGQWHGPGWCQAID
;
A
#
# COMPACT_ATOMS: atom_id res chain seq x y z
N MET A 1 68.96 2.81 -6.47
CA MET A 1 68.26 2.53 -7.75
C MET A 1 67.17 1.48 -7.62
N LYS A 2 67.45 0.23 -7.19
CA LYS A 2 66.46 -0.88 -7.14
C LYS A 2 65.14 -0.52 -6.45
N GLU A 3 65.20 0.01 -5.23
CA GLU A 3 64.03 0.50 -4.45
C GLU A 3 63.16 1.52 -5.23
N ASN A 4 63.77 2.38 -6.04
CA ASN A 4 63.08 3.40 -6.83
C ASN A 4 62.38 2.79 -8.07
N VAL A 5 62.78 1.58 -8.49
CA VAL A 5 62.04 0.76 -9.49
C VAL A 5 60.87 0.06 -8.81
N GLU A 6 61.09 -0.57 -7.65
CA GLU A 6 60.05 -1.27 -6.87
C GLU A 6 58.92 -0.31 -6.42
N LEU A 7 59.26 0.93 -6.03
CA LEU A 7 58.29 1.99 -5.75
C LEU A 7 57.48 2.41 -6.99
N LYS A 8 58.12 2.50 -8.16
CA LYS A 8 57.42 2.82 -9.43
C LYS A 8 56.48 1.71 -9.86
N GLU A 9 56.90 0.44 -9.76
CA GLU A 9 56.05 -0.72 -10.03
C GLU A 9 54.87 -0.82 -9.04
N THR A 10 55.12 -0.51 -7.77
CA THR A 10 54.05 -0.47 -6.76
C THR A 10 53.05 0.65 -7.05
N LEU A 11 53.52 1.85 -7.43
CA LEU A 11 52.66 2.97 -7.84
C LEU A 11 51.84 2.67 -9.10
N THR A 12 52.42 2.09 -10.15
CA THR A 12 51.65 1.72 -11.35
C THR A 12 50.62 0.65 -11.04
N LYS A 13 50.98 -0.39 -10.28
CA LYS A 13 50.05 -1.44 -9.86
C LYS A 13 48.91 -0.91 -9.00
N ASN A 14 49.17 0.07 -8.14
CA ASN A 14 48.15 0.71 -7.30
C ASN A 14 47.21 1.61 -8.13
N ASN A 15 47.76 2.38 -9.09
CA ASN A 15 46.97 3.14 -10.06
C ASN A 15 46.07 2.24 -10.92
N ASP A 16 46.58 1.11 -11.41
CA ASP A 16 45.79 0.13 -12.15
C ASP A 16 44.69 -0.51 -11.29
N SER A 17 44.95 -0.74 -10.00
CA SER A 17 43.94 -1.23 -9.05
C SER A 17 42.84 -0.18 -8.83
N MET A 18 43.21 1.09 -8.56
CA MET A 18 42.25 2.18 -8.42
C MET A 18 41.40 2.37 -9.68
N LYS A 19 42.01 2.28 -10.88
CA LYS A 19 41.29 2.36 -12.16
C LYS A 19 40.29 1.21 -12.33
N LYS A 20 40.64 -0.02 -11.90
CA LYS A 20 39.71 -1.15 -11.87
C LYS A 20 38.55 -0.92 -10.89
N HIS A 21 38.82 -0.48 -9.66
CA HIS A 21 37.79 -0.18 -8.68
C HIS A 21 36.84 0.94 -9.16
N PHE A 22 37.38 2.00 -9.76
CA PHE A 22 36.59 3.08 -10.34
C PHE A 22 35.66 2.58 -11.45
N ASN A 23 36.18 1.76 -12.38
CA ASN A 23 35.36 1.15 -13.43
C ASN A 23 34.27 0.21 -12.86
N THR A 24 34.56 -0.54 -11.80
CA THR A 24 33.55 -1.35 -11.10
C THR A 24 32.46 -0.48 -10.47
N LEU A 25 32.84 0.63 -9.83
CA LEU A 25 31.89 1.58 -9.23
C LEU A 25 30.97 2.20 -10.30
N VAL A 26 31.52 2.63 -11.44
CA VAL A 26 30.74 3.14 -12.58
C VAL A 26 29.80 2.07 -13.14
N SER A 27 30.25 0.81 -13.23
CA SER A 27 29.39 -0.31 -13.64
C SER A 27 28.21 -0.51 -12.66
N TRP A 28 28.46 -0.47 -11.36
CA TRP A 28 27.42 -0.59 -10.33
C TRP A 28 26.45 0.59 -10.35
N GLN A 29 26.94 1.81 -10.55
CA GLN A 29 26.11 3.00 -10.72
C GLN A 29 25.17 2.87 -11.94
N ASN A 30 25.68 2.35 -13.06
CA ASN A 30 24.88 2.12 -14.26
C ASN A 30 23.80 1.03 -14.05
N GLU A 31 24.12 -0.08 -13.37
CA GLU A 31 23.13 -1.10 -13.03
C GLU A 31 22.08 -0.58 -12.03
N LEU A 32 22.48 0.21 -11.02
CA LEU A 32 21.56 0.87 -10.10
C LEU A 32 20.56 1.77 -10.84
N MET A 33 21.03 2.55 -11.81
CA MET A 33 20.19 3.41 -12.65
C MET A 33 19.23 2.60 -13.53
N LYS A 34 19.65 1.47 -14.09
CA LYS A 34 18.76 0.55 -14.83
C LYS A 34 17.67 -0.04 -13.92
N VAL A 35 18.03 -0.53 -12.74
CA VAL A 35 17.08 -1.09 -11.77
C VAL A 35 16.07 -0.03 -11.32
N HIS A 36 16.53 1.17 -11.01
CA HIS A 36 15.66 2.29 -10.65
C HIS A 36 14.70 2.68 -11.79
N GLY A 37 15.20 2.70 -13.04
CA GLY A 37 14.36 2.89 -14.23
C GLY A 37 13.28 1.81 -14.39
N ASN A 38 13.64 0.54 -14.22
CA ASN A 38 12.72 -0.60 -14.28
C ASN A 38 11.65 -0.52 -13.18
N HIS A 39 12.03 -0.20 -11.95
CA HIS A 39 11.10 -0.01 -10.84
C HIS A 39 10.13 1.16 -11.09
N LYS A 40 10.62 2.28 -11.62
CA LYS A 40 9.78 3.42 -12.00
C LYS A 40 8.77 3.07 -13.09
N GLN A 41 9.19 2.29 -14.10
CA GLN A 41 8.29 1.78 -15.14
C GLN A 41 7.20 0.88 -14.55
N LYS A 42 7.57 -0.17 -13.80
CA LYS A 42 6.62 -1.09 -13.17
C LYS A 42 5.64 -0.39 -12.24
N PHE A 43 6.08 0.65 -11.53
CA PHE A 43 5.20 1.46 -10.69
C PHE A 43 4.17 2.25 -11.51
N SER A 44 4.55 2.77 -12.68
CA SER A 44 3.61 3.40 -13.62
C SER A 44 2.58 2.38 -14.14
N GLU A 45 3.03 1.23 -14.63
CA GLU A 45 2.17 0.14 -15.13
C GLU A 45 1.19 -0.34 -14.06
N THR A 46 1.64 -0.43 -12.80
CA THR A 46 0.79 -0.79 -11.65
C THR A 46 -0.26 0.29 -11.36
N CYS A 47 0.11 1.57 -11.41
CA CYS A 47 -0.83 2.69 -11.26
C CYS A 47 -1.89 2.72 -12.38
N ASP A 48 -1.51 2.40 -13.61
CA ASP A 48 -2.42 2.32 -14.76
C ASP A 48 -3.41 1.15 -14.57
N MET A 49 -2.92 -0.03 -14.18
CA MET A 49 -3.77 -1.18 -13.83
C MET A 49 -4.76 -0.87 -12.70
N ILE A 50 -4.31 -0.23 -11.62
CA ILE A 50 -5.19 0.18 -10.51
C ILE A 50 -6.26 1.16 -11.00
N SER A 51 -5.93 2.04 -11.94
CA SER A 51 -6.87 3.00 -12.51
C SER A 51 -7.92 2.33 -13.40
N LEU A 52 -7.53 1.32 -14.19
CA LEU A 52 -8.44 0.48 -14.96
C LEU A 52 -9.39 -0.31 -14.04
N LEU A 53 -8.86 -1.01 -13.04
CA LEU A 53 -9.67 -1.77 -12.07
C LEU A 53 -10.65 -0.89 -11.29
N LYS A 54 -10.28 0.35 -10.96
CA LYS A 54 -11.21 1.32 -10.34
C LYS A 54 -12.34 1.71 -11.28
N LYS A 55 -12.05 1.89 -12.58
CA LYS A 55 -13.06 2.20 -13.60
C LYS A 55 -14.02 1.03 -13.82
N GLU A 56 -13.51 -0.19 -13.94
CA GLU A 56 -14.32 -1.42 -14.10
C GLU A 56 -15.20 -1.66 -12.87
N ASN A 57 -14.68 -1.50 -11.65
CA ASN A 57 -15.47 -1.62 -10.42
C ASN A 57 -16.59 -0.56 -10.34
N ALA A 58 -16.34 0.67 -10.81
CA ALA A 58 -17.38 1.69 -10.89
C ALA A 58 -18.47 1.31 -11.92
N GLU A 59 -18.09 0.77 -13.07
CA GLU A 59 -19.03 0.32 -14.10
C GLU A 59 -19.86 -0.89 -13.63
N LEU A 60 -19.23 -1.87 -12.99
CA LEU A 60 -19.91 -3.02 -12.39
C LEU A 60 -20.88 -2.60 -11.29
N LYS A 61 -20.48 -1.65 -10.42
CA LYS A 61 -21.37 -1.10 -9.39
C LYS A 61 -22.59 -0.40 -10.02
N ASN A 62 -22.40 0.37 -11.08
CA ASN A 62 -23.51 1.00 -11.81
C ASN A 62 -24.45 -0.03 -12.44
N LYS A 63 -23.91 -1.09 -13.06
CA LYS A 63 -24.70 -2.22 -13.61
C LYS A 63 -25.49 -2.95 -12.52
N LEU A 64 -24.89 -3.15 -11.35
CA LEU A 64 -25.56 -3.74 -10.19
C LEU A 64 -26.74 -2.87 -9.71
N THR A 65 -26.53 -1.56 -9.53
CA THR A 65 -27.63 -0.66 -9.13
C THR A 65 -28.75 -0.58 -10.19
N ALA A 66 -28.42 -0.69 -11.48
CA ALA A 66 -29.42 -0.71 -12.54
C ALA A 66 -30.23 -2.03 -12.51
N THR A 67 -29.60 -3.17 -12.29
CA THR A 67 -30.31 -4.46 -12.15
C THR A 67 -31.12 -4.55 -10.87
N GLU A 68 -30.64 -3.98 -9.76
CA GLU A 68 -31.39 -3.85 -8.51
C GLU A 68 -32.64 -2.96 -8.68
N SER A 69 -32.56 -1.87 -9.47
CA SER A 69 -33.73 -1.05 -9.83
C SER A 69 -34.73 -1.80 -10.74
N MET A 70 -34.27 -2.71 -11.59
CA MET A 70 -35.14 -3.56 -12.40
C MET A 70 -35.83 -4.64 -11.57
N LEU A 71 -35.11 -5.27 -10.63
CA LEU A 71 -35.65 -6.29 -9.73
C LEU A 71 -36.68 -5.71 -8.76
N THR A 72 -36.45 -4.52 -8.21
CA THR A 72 -37.44 -3.82 -7.38
C THR A 72 -38.71 -3.44 -8.15
N SER A 73 -38.59 -3.12 -9.45
CA SER A 73 -39.76 -2.97 -10.34
C SER A 73 -40.51 -4.30 -10.55
N GLN A 74 -39.81 -5.41 -10.76
CA GLN A 74 -40.41 -6.74 -10.89
C GLN A 74 -41.08 -7.25 -9.60
N PHE A 75 -40.59 -6.86 -8.42
CA PHE A 75 -41.23 -7.18 -7.14
C PHE A 75 -42.66 -6.62 -7.02
N SER A 76 -42.98 -5.53 -7.72
CA SER A 76 -44.35 -5.02 -7.85
C SER A 76 -45.28 -6.02 -8.55
N ILE A 77 -44.77 -6.72 -9.58
CA ILE A 77 -45.51 -7.76 -10.30
C ILE A 77 -45.71 -8.99 -9.41
N VAL A 78 -44.71 -9.39 -8.63
CA VAL A 78 -44.84 -10.50 -7.67
C VAL A 78 -45.88 -10.17 -6.58
N SER A 79 -45.89 -8.94 -6.05
CA SER A 79 -46.92 -8.45 -5.12
C SER A 79 -48.33 -8.52 -5.72
N PHE A 80 -48.49 -8.13 -7.00
CA PHE A 80 -49.75 -8.24 -7.71
C PHE A 80 -50.20 -9.70 -7.90
N ILE A 81 -49.28 -10.62 -8.23
CA ILE A 81 -49.57 -12.04 -8.36
C ILE A 81 -50.00 -12.64 -7.00
N ILE A 82 -49.33 -12.29 -5.90
CA ILE A 82 -49.70 -12.75 -4.55
C ILE A 82 -51.13 -12.32 -4.20
N ASN A 83 -51.49 -11.05 -4.42
CA ASN A 83 -52.87 -10.58 -4.22
C ASN A 83 -53.90 -11.31 -5.09
N CYS A 84 -53.57 -11.60 -6.35
CA CYS A 84 -54.42 -12.41 -7.22
C CYS A 84 -54.58 -13.85 -6.70
N THR A 85 -53.52 -14.48 -6.18
CA THR A 85 -53.61 -15.83 -5.60
C THR A 85 -54.41 -15.88 -4.31
N GLU A 86 -54.33 -14.87 -3.43
CA GLU A 86 -55.22 -14.78 -2.26
C GLU A 86 -56.68 -14.61 -2.63
N SER A 87 -56.96 -13.80 -3.66
CA SER A 87 -58.33 -13.60 -4.17
C SER A 87 -58.90 -14.90 -4.74
N LEU A 88 -58.08 -15.66 -5.46
CA LEU A 88 -58.44 -16.97 -6.02
C LEU A 88 -58.63 -18.03 -4.91
N ALA A 89 -57.81 -18.02 -3.86
CA ALA A 89 -58.00 -18.92 -2.71
C ALA A 89 -59.35 -18.66 -2.02
N LYS A 90 -59.72 -17.38 -1.82
CA LYS A 90 -61.01 -16.99 -1.24
C LYS A 90 -62.20 -17.42 -2.11
N SER A 91 -62.09 -17.42 -3.44
CA SER A 91 -63.15 -17.90 -4.31
C SER A 91 -63.26 -19.43 -4.34
N PHE A 92 -62.15 -20.17 -4.25
CA PHE A 92 -62.17 -21.63 -4.05
C PHE A 92 -62.85 -22.04 -2.74
N GLU A 93 -62.57 -21.35 -1.64
CA GLU A 93 -63.22 -21.59 -0.35
C GLU A 93 -64.75 -21.39 -0.46
N ALA A 94 -65.19 -20.30 -1.10
CA ALA A 94 -66.61 -20.02 -1.34
C ALA A 94 -67.29 -21.09 -2.23
N ILE A 95 -66.60 -21.60 -3.26
CA ILE A 95 -67.10 -22.70 -4.10
C ILE A 95 -67.24 -23.99 -3.26
N SER A 96 -66.30 -24.28 -2.36
CA SER A 96 -66.36 -25.44 -1.47
C SER A 96 -67.58 -25.38 -0.54
N VAL A 97 -67.87 -24.21 0.04
CA VAL A 97 -69.07 -23.97 0.86
C VAL A 97 -70.35 -24.21 0.04
N LEU A 98 -70.46 -23.62 -1.16
CA LEU A 98 -71.62 -23.79 -2.04
C LEU A 98 -71.84 -25.25 -2.48
N GLN A 99 -70.76 -26.01 -2.73
CA GLN A 99 -70.85 -27.44 -3.05
C GLN A 99 -71.39 -28.26 -1.86
N LYS A 100 -71.03 -27.90 -0.64
CA LYS A 100 -71.56 -28.52 0.58
C LYS A 100 -73.05 -28.22 0.75
N GLU A 101 -73.45 -26.95 0.63
CA GLU A 101 -74.86 -26.52 0.70
C GLU A 101 -75.72 -27.21 -0.37
N HIS A 102 -75.21 -27.33 -1.60
CA HIS A 102 -75.88 -28.05 -2.67
C HIS A 102 -76.06 -29.55 -2.35
N SER A 103 -75.08 -30.18 -1.70
CA SER A 103 -75.19 -31.58 -1.27
C SER A 103 -76.21 -31.76 -0.14
N GLU A 104 -76.27 -30.83 0.83
CA GLU A 104 -77.29 -30.83 1.88
C GLU A 104 -78.71 -30.57 1.34
N LEU A 105 -78.86 -29.68 0.35
CA LEU A 105 -80.11 -29.47 -0.38
C LEU A 105 -80.55 -30.71 -1.15
N LYS A 106 -79.61 -31.38 -1.84
CA LYS A 106 -79.89 -32.62 -2.58
C LYS A 106 -80.39 -33.75 -1.66
N MET A 107 -79.79 -33.90 -0.47
CA MET A 107 -80.28 -34.83 0.56
C MET A 107 -81.72 -34.50 0.98
N LYS A 108 -82.00 -33.23 1.32
CA LYS A 108 -83.34 -32.77 1.71
C LYS A 108 -84.40 -32.99 0.61
N ILE A 109 -84.01 -32.89 -0.66
CA ILE A 109 -84.90 -33.19 -1.80
C ILE A 109 -85.23 -34.68 -1.83
N SER A 110 -84.24 -35.57 -1.75
CA SER A 110 -84.50 -37.03 -1.71
C SER A 110 -85.29 -37.47 -0.46
N ASP A 111 -85.06 -36.83 0.69
CA ASP A 111 -85.87 -37.06 1.90
C ASP A 111 -87.34 -36.67 1.64
N LEU A 112 -87.60 -35.51 1.01
CA LEU A 112 -88.94 -35.08 0.62
C LEU A 112 -89.59 -36.03 -0.40
N GLU A 113 -88.85 -36.46 -1.43
CA GLU A 113 -89.32 -37.42 -2.45
C GLU A 113 -89.72 -38.76 -1.81
N SER A 114 -88.94 -39.24 -0.83
CA SER A 114 -89.25 -40.45 -0.07
C SER A 114 -90.49 -40.30 0.81
N SER A 115 -90.67 -39.12 1.44
CA SER A 115 -91.86 -38.80 2.23
C SER A 115 -93.12 -38.68 1.37
N MET A 116 -93.00 -38.12 0.16
CA MET A 116 -94.11 -37.91 -0.76
C MET A 116 -94.56 -39.23 -1.41
N THR A 117 -93.62 -40.10 -1.80
CA THR A 117 -93.92 -41.46 -2.29
C THR A 117 -94.50 -42.37 -1.19
N SER A 118 -94.08 -42.20 0.06
CA SER A 118 -94.69 -42.88 1.22
C SER A 118 -96.11 -42.40 1.51
N SER A 119 -96.45 -41.14 1.18
CA SER A 119 -97.80 -40.60 1.37
C SER A 119 -98.76 -41.04 0.26
N LEU A 120 -98.28 -41.18 -0.98
CA LEU A 120 -99.08 -41.61 -2.13
C LEU A 120 -99.43 -43.11 -2.15
N THR A 121 -98.84 -43.91 -1.26
CA THR A 121 -99.09 -45.36 -1.19
C THR A 121 -100.15 -45.77 -0.15
N LEU A 122 -100.78 -44.81 0.55
CA LEU A 122 -101.83 -45.07 1.53
C LEU A 122 -103.27 -44.93 0.99
N GLU A 123 -103.48 -44.29 -0.17
CA GLU A 123 -104.79 -44.14 -0.82
C GLU A 123 -104.86 -44.85 -2.19
N GLN A 124 -104.75 -46.18 -2.21
CA GLN A 124 -105.40 -47.04 -3.23
C GLN A 124 -105.28 -48.54 -2.91
N THR A 125 -106.10 -49.03 -1.98
CA THR A 125 -106.48 -50.46 -1.92
C THR A 125 -108.00 -50.59 -1.94
N GLY A 126 -108.57 -50.72 -3.13
CA GLY A 126 -110.02 -50.86 -3.31
C GLY A 126 -110.43 -51.13 -4.76
N ASN A 127 -110.87 -52.37 -5.02
CA ASN A 127 -111.65 -52.82 -6.18
C ASN A 127 -110.95 -52.97 -7.55
N SER A 128 -110.39 -54.16 -7.76
CA SER A 128 -110.84 -55.14 -8.78
C SER A 128 -111.85 -54.67 -9.85
N ILE A 129 -111.53 -54.91 -11.15
CA ILE A 129 -112.31 -55.76 -12.09
C ILE A 129 -111.63 -55.81 -13.48
N ASN A 130 -111.80 -56.94 -14.19
CA ASN A 130 -111.27 -57.23 -15.52
C ASN A 130 -111.87 -56.37 -16.65
N GLN A 131 -111.13 -56.07 -17.74
CA GLN A 131 -111.31 -56.72 -19.07
C GLN A 131 -110.52 -56.07 -20.25
N GLU A 132 -110.17 -56.93 -21.21
CA GLU A 132 -110.01 -56.74 -22.67
C GLU A 132 -109.06 -55.71 -23.34
N LYS A 133 -108.17 -56.28 -24.17
CA LYS A 133 -107.75 -55.86 -25.53
C LYS A 133 -108.05 -54.42 -26.00
N LYS A 134 -106.98 -53.69 -26.34
CA LYS A 134 -106.77 -53.18 -27.72
C LYS A 134 -105.33 -52.70 -27.97
N ASN A 135 -104.90 -52.82 -29.23
CA ASN A 135 -103.67 -52.22 -29.74
C ASN A 135 -103.82 -50.70 -29.85
N LEU A 136 -102.75 -49.93 -29.60
CA LEU A 136 -102.28 -48.88 -30.51
C LEU A 136 -100.92 -48.30 -30.06
N SER A 137 -100.15 -47.83 -31.04
CA SER A 137 -98.83 -47.21 -30.89
C SER A 137 -98.93 -45.69 -30.71
N ILE A 138 -97.75 -45.06 -30.56
CA ILE A 138 -97.40 -43.66 -30.91
C ILE A 138 -97.26 -42.63 -29.76
N GLU A 139 -96.12 -41.93 -29.84
CA GLU A 139 -95.71 -40.62 -29.28
C GLU A 139 -95.43 -40.37 -27.78
N ASN A 140 -94.17 -39.93 -27.56
CA ASN A 140 -93.73 -38.72 -26.83
C ASN A 140 -94.59 -38.12 -25.71
N PRO A 141 -93.88 -37.65 -24.67
CA PRO A 141 -94.02 -36.23 -24.30
C PRO A 141 -92.71 -35.45 -24.35
N ASN A 142 -92.78 -34.30 -25.01
CA ASN A 142 -91.93 -33.14 -24.77
C ASN A 142 -92.29 -32.47 -23.43
N HIS A 143 -91.52 -31.43 -23.08
CA HIS A 143 -91.90 -30.31 -22.18
C HIS A 143 -91.89 -30.58 -20.64
N CYS A 144 -91.45 -29.65 -19.78
CA CYS A 144 -90.62 -28.45 -19.99
C CYS A 144 -90.19 -27.79 -18.67
N ASN A 145 -89.34 -26.75 -18.77
CA ASN A 145 -89.28 -25.55 -17.90
C ASN A 145 -88.90 -25.76 -16.41
N ASN A 146 -87.93 -25.03 -15.85
CA ASN A 146 -87.80 -23.57 -15.89
C ASN A 146 -86.39 -23.10 -15.48
N SER A 147 -85.87 -22.06 -16.15
CA SER A 147 -84.88 -21.15 -15.57
C SER A 147 -85.22 -19.72 -16.00
N HIS A 148 -85.82 -18.94 -15.09
CA HIS A 148 -86.26 -17.57 -15.35
C HIS A 148 -85.15 -16.55 -14.98
N ILE A 149 -84.92 -15.58 -15.89
CA ILE A 149 -84.74 -14.12 -15.69
C ILE A 149 -83.71 -13.71 -14.61
N THR A 150 -82.63 -12.96 -14.88
CA THR A 150 -82.52 -11.52 -15.21
C THR A 150 -81.03 -11.21 -15.50
N ASN A 151 -80.56 -10.12 -16.12
CA ASN A 151 -81.07 -9.06 -17.02
C ASN A 151 -79.81 -8.27 -17.44
N SER A 152 -79.72 -7.81 -18.70
CA SER A 152 -79.20 -6.46 -19.03
C SER A 152 -79.23 -6.20 -20.53
N ALA A 153 -79.87 -5.09 -20.89
CA ALA A 153 -79.79 -4.34 -22.14
C ALA A 153 -78.41 -4.43 -22.86
N ASN A 154 -78.35 -4.36 -24.19
CA ASN A 154 -78.89 -3.21 -24.92
C ASN A 154 -79.36 -3.45 -26.36
N GLN A 155 -80.23 -2.57 -26.83
CA GLN A 155 -80.87 -2.58 -28.15
C GLN A 155 -79.94 -1.98 -29.22
N ASN A 156 -80.04 -2.49 -30.45
CA ASN A 156 -80.36 -1.68 -31.63
C ASN A 156 -80.57 -2.56 -32.86
N SER A 157 -81.82 -2.74 -33.26
CA SER A 157 -82.17 -3.29 -34.57
C SER A 157 -81.99 -2.23 -35.65
N LYS A 158 -81.58 -2.64 -36.84
CA LYS A 158 -81.98 -1.98 -38.09
C LYS A 158 -82.35 -3.05 -39.11
N ASP A 159 -83.51 -2.85 -39.73
CA ASP A 159 -84.10 -3.76 -40.70
C ASP A 159 -83.20 -3.92 -41.92
N CYS A 160 -83.07 -5.16 -42.41
CA CYS A 160 -82.69 -5.41 -43.79
C CYS A 160 -83.73 -6.35 -44.41
N ASN A 161 -84.58 -5.76 -45.25
CA ASN A 161 -85.59 -6.48 -46.02
C ASN A 161 -84.95 -7.50 -46.96
N LEU A 162 -85.65 -8.62 -47.16
CA LEU A 162 -85.48 -9.49 -48.32
C LEU A 162 -85.46 -8.64 -49.60
N LYS A 163 -84.40 -8.75 -50.40
CA LYS A 163 -84.48 -8.52 -51.84
C LYS A 163 -83.38 -9.25 -52.62
N GLU A 164 -83.85 -9.91 -53.67
CA GLU A 164 -83.12 -10.23 -54.91
C GLU A 164 -81.86 -11.09 -54.79
N LEU A 165 -82.10 -12.39 -54.92
CA LEU A 165 -81.15 -13.39 -55.38
C LEU A 165 -80.55 -12.98 -56.75
N PRO A 166 -79.23 -12.83 -56.92
CA PRO A 166 -78.61 -12.69 -58.23
C PRO A 166 -77.94 -14.00 -58.65
N GLU A 167 -78.32 -14.51 -59.83
CA GLU A 167 -77.64 -15.65 -60.47
C GLU A 167 -76.16 -15.30 -60.78
N LYS A 168 -75.22 -15.86 -60.01
CA LYS A 168 -73.76 -15.73 -60.24
C LYS A 168 -73.02 -17.07 -60.08
N ASN A 169 -73.66 -18.17 -60.48
CA ASN A 169 -73.22 -19.53 -60.23
C ASN A 169 -72.10 -20.03 -61.18
N SER A 170 -71.01 -19.27 -61.35
CA SER A 170 -69.86 -19.69 -62.17
C SER A 170 -68.51 -19.31 -61.56
N THR A 171 -68.30 -18.05 -61.17
CA THR A 171 -67.01 -17.60 -60.60
C THR A 171 -66.74 -18.11 -59.19
N ASP A 172 -67.77 -18.25 -58.34
CA ASP A 172 -67.59 -18.69 -56.95
C ASP A 172 -67.20 -20.18 -56.86
N LEU A 173 -67.67 -21.00 -57.80
CA LEU A 173 -67.29 -22.42 -57.88
C LEU A 173 -65.82 -22.59 -58.27
N GLU A 174 -65.34 -21.78 -59.21
CA GLU A 174 -63.94 -21.81 -59.65
C GLU A 174 -62.98 -21.28 -58.57
N GLN A 175 -63.43 -20.29 -57.77
CA GLN A 175 -62.71 -19.82 -56.59
C GLN A 175 -62.68 -20.87 -55.48
N MET A 176 -63.81 -21.52 -55.16
CA MET A 176 -63.86 -22.63 -54.21
C MET A 176 -62.92 -23.79 -54.60
N MET A 177 -62.82 -24.13 -55.89
CA MET A 177 -61.87 -25.16 -56.34
C MET A 177 -60.41 -24.73 -56.17
N LYS A 178 -60.08 -23.45 -56.41
CA LYS A 178 -58.73 -22.91 -56.18
C LYS A 178 -58.36 -22.92 -54.68
N ASP A 179 -59.30 -22.57 -53.82
CA ASP A 179 -59.09 -22.55 -52.36
C ASP A 179 -59.00 -23.97 -51.79
N LYS A 180 -59.81 -24.92 -52.27
CA LYS A 180 -59.66 -26.36 -51.96
C LYS A 180 -58.28 -26.90 -52.37
N ASN A 181 -57.83 -26.61 -53.60
CA ASN A 181 -56.51 -27.01 -54.09
C ASN A 181 -55.34 -26.29 -53.37
N ARG A 182 -55.61 -25.19 -52.66
CA ARG A 182 -54.64 -24.53 -51.77
C ARG A 182 -54.57 -25.26 -50.44
N TYR A 183 -55.73 -25.53 -49.84
CA TYR A 183 -55.86 -26.27 -48.59
C TYR A 183 -55.26 -27.68 -48.67
N GLU A 184 -55.49 -28.42 -49.76
CA GLU A 184 -54.90 -29.76 -49.95
C GLU A 184 -53.36 -29.73 -50.03
N ARG A 185 -52.77 -28.69 -50.64
CA ARG A 185 -51.30 -28.51 -50.67
C ARG A 185 -50.74 -28.10 -49.33
N ASP A 186 -51.42 -27.19 -48.62
CA ASP A 186 -51.01 -26.75 -47.28
C ASP A 186 -51.09 -27.93 -46.28
N MET A 187 -52.11 -28.79 -46.40
CA MET A 187 -52.23 -30.04 -45.64
C MET A 187 -51.13 -31.05 -45.96
N HIS A 188 -50.79 -31.26 -47.24
CA HIS A 188 -49.69 -32.14 -47.64
C HIS A 188 -48.35 -31.67 -47.06
N TYR A 189 -48.06 -30.37 -47.14
CA TYR A 189 -46.85 -29.77 -46.60
C TYR A 189 -46.76 -29.93 -45.07
N GLN A 190 -47.88 -29.77 -44.35
CA GLN A 190 -47.93 -30.05 -42.91
C GLN A 190 -47.67 -31.53 -42.59
N GLN A 191 -48.20 -32.47 -43.39
CA GLN A 191 -47.94 -33.90 -43.24
C GLN A 191 -46.47 -34.26 -43.48
N GLU A 192 -45.79 -33.65 -44.46
CA GLU A 192 -44.35 -33.82 -44.69
C GLU A 192 -43.52 -33.30 -43.50
N ILE A 193 -43.84 -32.12 -42.96
CA ILE A 193 -43.18 -31.58 -41.76
C ILE A 193 -43.36 -32.51 -40.56
N ILE A 194 -44.59 -32.97 -40.29
CA ILE A 194 -44.88 -33.89 -39.19
C ILE A 194 -44.09 -35.20 -39.35
N THR A 195 -43.98 -35.72 -40.57
CA THR A 195 -43.24 -36.96 -40.86
C THR A 195 -41.73 -36.76 -40.63
N SER A 196 -41.16 -35.65 -41.11
CA SER A 196 -39.75 -35.29 -40.89
C SER A 196 -39.43 -35.10 -39.40
N LEU A 197 -40.30 -34.41 -38.64
CA LEU A 197 -40.12 -34.23 -37.20
C LEU A 197 -40.24 -35.54 -36.41
N LYS A 198 -41.17 -36.43 -36.80
CA LYS A 198 -41.27 -37.78 -36.21
C LYS A 198 -39.99 -38.58 -36.41
N GLU A 199 -39.40 -38.54 -37.60
CA GLU A 199 -38.16 -39.26 -37.91
C GLU A 199 -36.96 -38.66 -37.16
N GLN A 200 -36.85 -37.33 -37.08
CA GLN A 200 -35.82 -36.67 -36.28
C GLN A 200 -35.94 -37.01 -34.78
N LEU A 201 -37.15 -37.03 -34.23
CA LEU A 201 -37.40 -37.46 -32.85
C LEU A 201 -37.05 -38.94 -32.64
N ARG A 202 -37.36 -39.82 -33.61
CA ARG A 202 -36.99 -41.25 -33.56
C ARG A 202 -35.47 -41.41 -33.48
N VAL A 203 -34.73 -40.81 -34.41
CA VAL A 203 -33.26 -40.85 -34.46
C VAL A 203 -32.65 -40.24 -33.20
N LEU A 204 -33.19 -39.12 -32.69
CA LEU A 204 -32.66 -38.47 -31.49
C LEU A 204 -32.90 -39.32 -30.23
N ASN A 205 -34.07 -39.96 -30.10
CA ASN A 205 -34.40 -40.83 -28.97
C ASN A 205 -33.60 -42.15 -29.00
N GLU A 206 -33.32 -42.70 -30.19
CA GLU A 206 -32.44 -43.87 -30.37
C GLU A 206 -30.98 -43.59 -29.97
N ASN A 207 -30.51 -42.33 -30.08
CA ASN A 207 -29.13 -41.95 -29.79
C ASN A 207 -28.92 -41.28 -28.41
N ALA A 208 -29.96 -40.70 -27.80
CA ALA A 208 -29.87 -39.88 -26.58
C ALA A 208 -29.29 -40.60 -25.35
N PHE A 209 -29.31 -41.92 -25.33
CA PHE A 209 -28.85 -42.75 -24.21
C PHE A 209 -27.98 -43.93 -24.65
N THR A 210 -27.11 -43.73 -25.63
CA THR A 210 -26.06 -44.71 -25.94
C THR A 210 -25.23 -44.98 -24.67
N SER A 211 -25.12 -46.26 -24.25
CA SER A 211 -24.39 -46.63 -23.03
C SER A 211 -22.99 -46.04 -23.04
N LEU A 212 -22.64 -45.32 -21.98
CA LEU A 212 -21.33 -44.68 -21.86
C LEU A 212 -20.25 -45.76 -21.80
N GLN A 213 -19.55 -45.99 -22.91
CA GLN A 213 -18.40 -46.89 -22.95
C GLN A 213 -17.16 -46.12 -22.51
N LEU A 214 -16.79 -46.26 -21.23
CA LEU A 214 -15.42 -45.95 -20.81
C LEU A 214 -14.49 -46.96 -21.47
N ASN A 215 -13.74 -46.51 -22.47
CA ASN A 215 -12.79 -47.37 -23.18
C ASN A 215 -11.62 -47.71 -22.24
N PRO A 216 -11.47 -48.96 -21.76
CA PRO A 216 -10.50 -49.28 -20.71
C PRO A 216 -9.05 -49.14 -21.18
N GLU A 217 -8.82 -49.22 -22.48
CA GLU A 217 -7.49 -49.36 -23.08
C GLU A 217 -6.74 -48.03 -23.23
N SER A 218 -7.39 -46.87 -23.11
CA SER A 218 -6.72 -45.58 -23.31
C SER A 218 -5.85 -45.13 -22.14
N ASN A 219 -6.02 -45.73 -20.96
CA ASN A 219 -5.25 -45.41 -19.76
C ASN A 219 -4.31 -46.57 -19.41
N ALA A 220 -3.10 -46.54 -19.98
CA ALA A 220 -2.00 -47.46 -19.67
C ALA A 220 -1.40 -47.24 -18.26
N ILE A 221 -2.24 -47.15 -17.23
CA ILE A 221 -1.86 -47.06 -15.82
C ILE A 221 -2.01 -48.44 -15.18
N SER A 222 -1.02 -49.27 -15.47
CA SER A 222 -0.43 -50.30 -14.59
C SER A 222 -1.37 -51.22 -13.79
N GLU A 223 -1.32 -52.52 -14.12
CA GLU A 223 -1.92 -53.66 -13.39
C GLU A 223 -1.38 -53.90 -11.96
N LYS A 224 -0.88 -52.87 -11.25
CA LYS A 224 -0.13 -53.02 -9.98
C LYS A 224 -0.67 -52.26 -8.78
N SER A 225 -1.74 -51.48 -8.91
CA SER A 225 -2.51 -51.02 -7.75
C SER A 225 -3.85 -51.76 -7.69
N GLN A 226 -3.95 -52.74 -6.79
CA GLN A 226 -5.24 -53.21 -6.24
C GLN A 226 -5.84 -52.11 -5.34
N ASP A 227 -6.02 -50.91 -5.90
CA ASP A 227 -6.71 -49.84 -5.19
C ASP A 227 -8.20 -50.17 -5.17
N GLU A 228 -8.69 -50.55 -4.00
CA GLU A 228 -10.09 -50.90 -3.76
C GLU A 228 -11.04 -49.77 -4.20
N ASN A 229 -10.57 -48.52 -4.14
CA ASN A 229 -11.28 -47.35 -4.64
C ASN A 229 -11.50 -47.37 -6.16
N TYR A 230 -10.52 -47.83 -6.95
CA TYR A 230 -10.65 -47.94 -8.41
C TYR A 230 -11.66 -49.03 -8.80
N LYS A 231 -11.63 -50.16 -8.09
CA LYS A 231 -12.61 -51.24 -8.27
C LYS A 231 -14.03 -50.77 -7.91
N ASN A 232 -14.18 -50.06 -6.79
CA ASN A 232 -15.46 -49.49 -6.37
C ASN A 232 -15.97 -48.45 -7.38
N PHE A 233 -15.10 -47.57 -7.89
CA PHE A 233 -15.46 -46.62 -8.95
C PHE A 233 -16.04 -47.30 -10.20
N PHE A 234 -15.37 -48.35 -10.71
CA PHE A 234 -15.89 -49.09 -11.87
C PHE A 234 -17.20 -49.83 -11.58
N GLN A 235 -17.38 -50.35 -10.36
CA GLN A 235 -18.66 -50.94 -9.94
C GLN A 235 -19.79 -49.90 -9.90
N HIS A 236 -19.56 -48.72 -9.31
CA HIS A 236 -20.53 -47.63 -9.32
C HIS A 236 -20.82 -47.11 -10.73
N PHE A 237 -19.79 -46.93 -11.57
CA PHE A 237 -19.97 -46.52 -12.96
C PHE A 237 -20.84 -47.50 -13.75
N ASN A 238 -20.53 -48.80 -13.67
CA ASN A 238 -21.31 -49.83 -14.35
C ASN A 238 -22.76 -49.88 -13.84
N HIS A 239 -22.96 -49.75 -12.52
CA HIS A 239 -24.29 -49.66 -11.93
C HIS A 239 -25.09 -48.46 -12.46
N TYR A 240 -24.49 -47.27 -12.53
CA TYR A 240 -25.16 -46.08 -13.04
C TYR A 240 -25.46 -46.18 -14.55
N ASN A 241 -24.57 -46.78 -15.33
CA ASN A 241 -24.78 -47.03 -16.77
C ASN A 241 -25.92 -48.05 -17.01
N GLU A 242 -26.04 -49.08 -16.16
CA GLU A 242 -27.17 -50.01 -16.15
C GLU A 242 -28.50 -49.28 -15.86
N LYS A 243 -28.54 -48.43 -14.81
CA LYS A 243 -29.72 -47.63 -14.50
C LYS A 243 -30.09 -46.64 -15.61
N LEU A 244 -29.10 -46.06 -16.28
CA LEU A 244 -29.31 -45.17 -17.41
C LEU A 244 -29.90 -45.92 -18.62
N SER A 245 -29.43 -47.14 -18.88
CA SER A 245 -29.99 -48.02 -19.91
C SER A 245 -31.44 -48.42 -19.61
N ILE A 246 -31.78 -48.69 -18.35
CA ILE A 246 -33.17 -48.95 -17.92
C ILE A 246 -34.06 -47.71 -18.15
N LEU A 247 -33.57 -46.52 -17.79
CA LEU A 247 -34.30 -45.26 -18.00
C LEU A 247 -34.53 -44.97 -19.49
N ALA A 248 -33.50 -45.16 -20.32
CA ALA A 248 -33.57 -45.05 -21.78
C ALA A 248 -34.64 -45.96 -22.36
N LYS A 249 -34.65 -47.23 -21.94
CA LYS A 249 -35.63 -48.22 -22.36
C LYS A 249 -37.05 -47.79 -21.97
N CYS A 250 -37.26 -47.26 -20.78
CA CYS A 250 -38.57 -46.74 -20.36
C CYS A 250 -39.07 -45.61 -21.27
N TYR A 251 -38.20 -44.67 -21.69
CA TYR A 251 -38.57 -43.60 -22.62
C TYR A 251 -38.83 -44.12 -24.05
N GLY A 252 -38.07 -45.13 -24.51
CA GLY A 252 -38.34 -45.83 -25.77
C GLY A 252 -39.71 -46.50 -25.76
N GLU A 253 -40.01 -47.31 -24.74
CA GLU A 253 -41.31 -47.98 -24.55
C GLU A 253 -42.47 -46.98 -24.46
N GLN A 254 -42.29 -45.87 -23.75
CA GLN A 254 -43.28 -44.78 -23.67
C GLN A 254 -43.53 -44.13 -25.04
N THR A 255 -42.50 -44.01 -25.89
CA THR A 255 -42.62 -43.45 -27.24
C THR A 255 -43.40 -44.40 -28.16
N SER A 256 -43.08 -45.70 -28.14
CA SER A 256 -43.84 -46.73 -28.86
C SER A 256 -45.31 -46.76 -28.42
N HIS A 257 -45.58 -46.62 -27.13
CA HIS A 257 -46.94 -46.54 -26.58
C HIS A 257 -47.75 -45.36 -27.17
N PHE A 258 -47.16 -44.16 -27.27
CA PHE A 258 -47.84 -43.02 -27.89
C PHE A 258 -48.11 -43.22 -29.39
N ILE A 259 -47.21 -43.88 -30.11
CA ILE A 259 -47.41 -44.26 -31.52
C ILE A 259 -48.59 -45.23 -31.64
N ASN A 260 -48.65 -46.28 -30.81
CA ASN A 260 -49.75 -47.24 -30.80
C ASN A 260 -51.11 -46.57 -30.52
N ILE A 261 -51.17 -45.64 -29.55
CA ILE A 261 -52.37 -44.85 -29.29
C ILE A 261 -52.74 -44.01 -30.52
N GLN A 262 -51.77 -43.32 -31.14
CA GLN A 262 -52.04 -42.50 -32.32
C GLN A 262 -52.62 -43.34 -33.47
N ASP A 263 -52.10 -44.54 -33.72
CA ASP A 263 -52.58 -45.43 -34.77
C ASP A 263 -53.94 -46.07 -34.45
N CYS A 264 -54.23 -46.36 -33.16
CA CYS A 264 -55.57 -46.78 -32.74
C CYS A 264 -56.60 -45.64 -32.83
N LEU A 265 -56.24 -44.40 -32.48
CA LEU A 265 -57.10 -43.22 -32.65
C LEU A 265 -57.32 -42.88 -34.12
N LYS A 266 -56.29 -42.94 -34.96
CA LYS A 266 -56.42 -42.71 -36.41
C LYS A 266 -57.42 -43.69 -37.03
N ARG A 267 -57.30 -44.99 -36.72
CA ARG A 267 -58.25 -46.01 -37.20
C ARG A 267 -59.68 -45.73 -36.74
N CYS A 268 -59.90 -45.21 -35.53
CA CYS A 268 -61.23 -44.74 -35.12
C CYS A 268 -61.73 -43.59 -36.01
N THR A 269 -60.91 -42.56 -36.24
CA THR A 269 -61.26 -41.43 -37.12
C THR A 269 -61.59 -41.89 -38.54
N ASP A 270 -60.70 -42.66 -39.17
CA ASP A 270 -60.88 -43.20 -40.53
C ASP A 270 -62.19 -44.02 -40.63
N THR A 271 -62.55 -44.78 -39.57
CA THR A 271 -63.79 -45.56 -39.50
C THR A 271 -65.03 -44.67 -39.32
N CYS A 272 -64.94 -43.63 -38.49
CA CYS A 272 -66.02 -42.65 -38.31
C CYS A 272 -66.27 -41.83 -39.59
N GLU A 273 -65.22 -41.41 -40.28
CA GLU A 273 -65.32 -40.73 -41.59
C GLU A 273 -65.95 -41.65 -42.65
N LEU A 274 -65.57 -42.93 -42.68
CA LEU A 274 -66.21 -43.93 -43.56
C LEU A 274 -67.71 -44.07 -43.28
N LEU A 275 -68.12 -44.07 -42.01
CA LEU A 275 -69.55 -44.09 -41.65
C LEU A 275 -70.26 -42.80 -42.10
N LEU A 276 -69.71 -41.63 -41.76
CA LEU A 276 -70.27 -40.33 -42.11
C LEU A 276 -70.45 -40.15 -43.63
N ASN A 277 -69.40 -40.38 -44.41
CA ASN A 277 -69.43 -40.21 -45.87
C ASN A 277 -70.44 -41.13 -46.57
N ASN A 278 -70.75 -42.30 -45.98
CA ASN A 278 -71.74 -43.21 -46.55
C ASN A 278 -73.18 -42.91 -46.08
N ILE A 279 -73.38 -42.26 -44.93
CA ILE A 279 -74.73 -41.93 -44.40
C ILE A 279 -75.48 -41.03 -45.39
N ASP A 280 -74.81 -40.02 -45.95
CA ASP A 280 -75.38 -39.11 -46.95
C ASP A 280 -75.80 -39.82 -48.25
N SER A 281 -75.25 -41.01 -48.52
CA SER A 281 -75.55 -41.81 -49.72
C SER A 281 -76.74 -42.77 -49.56
N MET A 282 -77.30 -42.92 -48.35
CA MET A 282 -78.35 -43.89 -48.00
C MET A 282 -78.02 -45.38 -48.28
N ASN A 283 -76.77 -45.72 -48.61
CA ASN A 283 -76.38 -47.06 -49.10
C ASN A 283 -75.36 -47.79 -48.20
N LEU A 284 -75.45 -47.66 -46.86
CA LEU A 284 -74.69 -48.56 -45.98
C LEU A 284 -75.27 -49.97 -45.99
N SER A 285 -74.44 -50.94 -46.38
CA SER A 285 -74.75 -52.35 -46.14
C SER A 285 -74.65 -52.68 -44.65
N VAL A 286 -75.44 -53.66 -44.20
CA VAL A 286 -75.37 -54.18 -42.82
C VAL A 286 -73.97 -54.74 -42.50
N GLU A 287 -73.28 -55.29 -43.52
CA GLU A 287 -71.91 -55.80 -43.40
C GLU A 287 -70.90 -54.68 -43.14
N THR A 288 -71.04 -53.52 -43.80
CA THR A 288 -70.19 -52.34 -43.55
C THR A 288 -70.36 -51.84 -42.12
N ILE A 289 -71.60 -51.78 -41.61
CA ILE A 289 -71.88 -51.35 -40.23
C ILE A 289 -71.30 -52.34 -39.21
N ALA A 290 -71.45 -53.65 -39.46
CA ALA A 290 -70.87 -54.69 -38.61
C ALA A 290 -69.33 -54.61 -38.57
N SER A 291 -68.69 -54.44 -39.73
CA SER A 291 -67.24 -54.27 -39.87
C SER A 291 -66.74 -53.01 -39.12
N CYS A 292 -67.40 -51.86 -39.30
CA CYS A 292 -67.04 -50.63 -38.57
C CYS A 292 -67.17 -50.82 -37.05
N LYS A 293 -68.23 -51.50 -36.59
CA LYS A 293 -68.40 -51.81 -35.16
C LYS A 293 -67.30 -52.72 -34.62
N GLU A 294 -66.88 -53.73 -35.39
CA GLU A 294 -65.77 -54.61 -35.01
C GLU A 294 -64.44 -53.85 -34.94
N ILE A 295 -64.15 -52.97 -35.92
CA ILE A 295 -62.95 -52.13 -35.91
C ILE A 295 -62.93 -51.22 -34.67
N LEU A 296 -64.06 -50.58 -34.35
CA LEU A 296 -64.16 -49.70 -33.17
C LEU A 296 -64.00 -50.47 -31.85
N GLU A 297 -64.58 -51.67 -31.72
CA GLU A 297 -64.37 -52.53 -30.53
C GLU A 297 -62.92 -53.03 -30.41
N ASN A 298 -62.27 -53.37 -31.52
CA ASN A 298 -60.86 -53.75 -31.53
C ASN A 298 -59.96 -52.55 -31.18
N CYS A 299 -60.29 -51.34 -31.64
CA CYS A 299 -59.59 -50.11 -31.24
C CYS A 299 -59.83 -49.76 -29.76
N ARG A 300 -61.05 -49.96 -29.23
CA ARG A 300 -61.35 -49.80 -27.80
C ARG A 300 -60.53 -50.77 -26.95
N ARG A 301 -60.40 -52.03 -27.37
CA ARG A 301 -59.55 -53.03 -26.70
C ARG A 301 -58.07 -52.61 -26.73
N CYS A 302 -57.55 -52.21 -27.89
CA CYS A 302 -56.20 -51.63 -28.03
C CYS A 302 -55.94 -50.52 -27.01
N LEU A 303 -56.84 -49.52 -26.95
CA LEU A 303 -56.66 -48.35 -26.08
C LEU A 303 -56.66 -48.71 -24.60
N VAL A 304 -57.47 -49.70 -24.18
CA VAL A 304 -57.48 -50.22 -22.80
C VAL A 304 -56.18 -50.97 -22.48
N ASP A 305 -55.72 -51.86 -23.37
CA ASP A 305 -54.47 -52.61 -23.19
C ASP A 305 -53.26 -51.66 -23.12
N GLU A 306 -53.21 -50.66 -23.99
CA GLU A 306 -52.19 -49.61 -23.98
C GLU A 306 -52.28 -48.74 -22.72
N GLN A 307 -53.48 -48.41 -22.22
CA GLN A 307 -53.65 -47.67 -20.96
C GLN A 307 -53.09 -48.46 -19.76
N ILE A 308 -53.30 -49.79 -19.71
CA ILE A 308 -52.73 -50.66 -18.66
C ILE A 308 -51.20 -50.68 -18.75
N LYS A 309 -50.64 -50.80 -19.96
CA LYS A 309 -49.18 -50.70 -20.17
C LYS A 309 -48.62 -49.36 -19.70
N ASN A 310 -49.27 -48.24 -20.01
CA ASN A 310 -48.86 -46.89 -19.58
C ASN A 310 -48.75 -46.78 -18.05
N ILE A 311 -49.72 -47.33 -17.31
CA ILE A 311 -49.67 -47.34 -15.84
C ILE A 311 -48.44 -48.11 -15.34
N SER A 312 -48.16 -49.29 -15.91
CA SER A 312 -46.97 -50.09 -15.59
C SER A 312 -45.66 -49.35 -15.93
N TYR A 313 -45.56 -48.74 -17.12
CA TYR A 313 -44.39 -47.96 -17.53
C TYR A 313 -44.15 -46.75 -16.63
N ARG A 314 -45.21 -46.02 -16.24
CA ARG A 314 -45.10 -44.89 -15.29
C ARG A 314 -44.60 -45.34 -13.92
N GLN A 315 -45.04 -46.49 -13.41
CA GLN A 315 -44.55 -47.04 -12.14
C GLN A 315 -43.06 -47.39 -12.22
N ASN A 316 -42.60 -48.00 -13.32
CA ASN A 316 -41.19 -48.30 -13.55
C ASN A 316 -40.33 -47.03 -13.72
N LEU A 317 -40.86 -46.00 -14.40
CA LEU A 317 -40.21 -44.71 -14.57
C LEU A 317 -40.02 -44.00 -13.21
N ILE A 318 -41.08 -43.92 -12.39
CA ILE A 318 -41.02 -43.33 -11.04
C ILE A 318 -40.00 -44.07 -10.16
N LYS A 319 -39.99 -45.42 -10.20
CA LYS A 319 -39.01 -46.22 -9.47
C LYS A 319 -37.57 -45.89 -9.91
N THR A 320 -37.33 -45.86 -11.21
CA THR A 320 -36.01 -45.55 -11.78
C THR A 320 -35.58 -44.11 -11.44
N GLN A 321 -36.50 -43.15 -11.49
CA GLN A 321 -36.26 -41.75 -11.11
C GLN A 321 -35.89 -41.62 -9.62
N ASN A 322 -36.57 -42.34 -8.73
CA ASN A 322 -36.23 -42.35 -7.29
C ASN A 322 -34.84 -42.96 -7.04
N GLU A 323 -34.46 -44.00 -7.78
CA GLU A 323 -33.10 -44.57 -7.73
C GLU A 323 -32.05 -43.54 -8.19
N PHE A 324 -32.30 -42.79 -9.27
CA PHE A 324 -31.43 -41.68 -9.70
C PHE A 324 -31.35 -40.54 -8.68
N GLN A 325 -32.46 -40.15 -8.06
CA GLN A 325 -32.47 -39.12 -7.03
C GLN A 325 -31.60 -39.51 -5.83
N LYS A 326 -31.63 -40.80 -5.43
CA LYS A 326 -30.72 -41.33 -4.42
C LYS A 326 -29.26 -41.24 -4.86
N ILE A 327 -28.94 -41.67 -6.08
CA ILE A 327 -27.58 -41.61 -6.65
C ILE A 327 -27.01 -40.19 -6.62
N PHE A 328 -27.81 -39.18 -7.01
CA PHE A 328 -27.38 -37.78 -6.95
C PHE A 328 -27.19 -37.27 -5.51
N SER A 329 -28.00 -37.74 -4.56
CA SER A 329 -27.81 -37.43 -3.13
C SER A 329 -26.50 -38.01 -2.59
N ASP A 330 -26.22 -39.28 -2.90
CA ASP A 330 -25.00 -39.98 -2.47
C ASP A 330 -23.74 -39.31 -3.09
N TYR A 331 -23.83 -38.89 -4.37
CA TYR A 331 -22.78 -38.12 -5.05
C TYR A 331 -22.53 -36.75 -4.39
N ASN A 332 -23.58 -35.99 -4.09
CA ASN A 332 -23.45 -34.67 -3.45
C ASN A 332 -22.86 -34.77 -2.03
N SER A 333 -23.20 -35.82 -1.26
CA SER A 333 -22.56 -36.09 0.04
C SER A 333 -21.06 -36.34 -0.13
N THR A 334 -20.69 -37.21 -1.06
CA THR A 334 -19.29 -37.54 -1.37
C THR A 334 -18.50 -36.30 -1.83
N LEU A 335 -19.13 -35.43 -2.63
CA LEU A 335 -18.51 -34.19 -3.10
C LEU A 335 -18.22 -33.21 -1.94
N HIS A 336 -19.15 -33.08 -0.98
CA HIS A 336 -18.91 -32.29 0.23
C HIS A 336 -17.82 -32.89 1.13
N GLU A 337 -17.75 -34.21 1.27
CA GLU A 337 -16.67 -34.87 2.01
C GLU A 337 -15.30 -34.61 1.35
N LEU A 338 -15.22 -34.67 0.02
CA LEU A 338 -14.00 -34.34 -0.73
C LEU A 338 -13.61 -32.86 -0.61
N GLU A 339 -14.59 -31.94 -0.55
CA GLU A 339 -14.37 -30.52 -0.30
C GLU A 339 -13.81 -30.27 1.11
N ILE A 340 -14.38 -30.90 2.14
CA ILE A 340 -13.86 -30.84 3.51
C ILE A 340 -12.41 -31.37 3.55
N LEU A 341 -12.14 -32.54 2.94
CA LEU A 341 -10.79 -33.13 2.89
C LEU A 341 -9.78 -32.28 2.11
N ARG A 342 -10.21 -31.56 1.07
CA ARG A 342 -9.39 -30.59 0.33
C ARG A 342 -8.98 -29.43 1.25
N ASP A 343 -9.94 -28.86 1.96
CA ASP A 343 -9.73 -27.69 2.82
C ASP A 343 -8.93 -28.06 4.08
N GLU A 344 -9.11 -29.28 4.61
CA GLU A 344 -8.25 -29.83 5.67
C GLU A 344 -6.81 -30.07 5.21
N LYS A 345 -6.58 -30.51 3.96
CA LYS A 345 -5.24 -30.66 3.38
C LYS A 345 -4.55 -29.33 3.07
N ALA A 346 -5.30 -28.24 2.87
CA ALA A 346 -4.75 -26.90 2.67
C ALA A 346 -4.10 -26.34 3.96
N LYS A 347 -4.76 -26.50 5.11
CA LYS A 347 -4.30 -26.00 6.44
C LYS A 347 -2.83 -26.34 6.78
N PRO A 348 -2.34 -27.60 6.70
CA PRO A 348 -0.94 -27.91 7.01
C PRO A 348 0.06 -27.32 6.00
N MET A 349 -0.38 -27.03 4.77
CA MET A 349 0.48 -26.38 3.77
C MET A 349 0.73 -24.90 4.13
N GLU A 350 -0.30 -24.19 4.60
CA GLU A 350 -0.16 -22.82 5.13
C GLU A 350 0.71 -22.77 6.38
N VAL A 351 0.49 -23.68 7.34
CA VAL A 351 1.31 -23.78 8.56
C VAL A 351 2.79 -24.03 8.22
N LYS A 352 3.07 -24.94 7.27
CA LYS A 352 4.44 -25.22 6.83
C LYS A 352 5.09 -24.02 6.12
N TYR A 353 4.33 -23.29 5.30
CA TYR A 353 4.80 -22.07 4.65
C TYR A 353 5.15 -20.97 5.67
N ASN A 354 4.26 -20.74 6.64
CA ASN A 354 4.48 -19.74 7.70
C ASN A 354 5.70 -20.10 8.57
N PHE A 355 5.85 -21.37 8.95
CA PHE A 355 7.00 -21.82 9.73
C PHE A 355 8.34 -21.64 8.99
N GLU A 356 8.39 -21.99 7.69
CA GLU A 356 9.62 -21.79 6.90
C GLU A 356 9.91 -20.30 6.67
N LYS A 357 8.89 -19.45 6.55
CA LYS A 357 9.06 -17.98 6.51
C LYS A 357 9.65 -17.44 7.81
N GLU A 358 9.09 -17.81 8.95
CA GLU A 358 9.55 -17.37 10.28
C GLU A 358 10.98 -17.85 10.58
N LYS A 359 11.30 -19.10 10.25
CA LYS A 359 12.66 -19.67 10.32
C LYS A 359 13.67 -18.88 9.48
N ASN A 360 13.31 -18.46 8.27
CA ASN A 360 14.16 -17.62 7.41
C ASN A 360 14.36 -16.21 7.99
N GLU A 361 13.34 -15.65 8.65
CA GLU A 361 13.40 -14.35 9.32
C GLU A 361 14.28 -14.39 10.57
N ILE A 362 14.13 -15.41 11.42
CA ILE A 362 15.02 -15.70 12.55
C ILE A 362 16.48 -15.86 12.08
N THR A 363 16.70 -16.59 10.98
CA THR A 363 18.05 -16.79 10.42
C THR A 363 18.68 -15.48 9.95
N ARG A 364 17.89 -14.57 9.34
CA ARG A 364 18.34 -13.22 8.96
C ARG A 364 18.70 -12.39 10.20
N ASN A 365 17.86 -12.42 11.24
CA ASN A 365 18.07 -11.65 12.47
C ASN A 365 19.30 -12.13 13.25
N LEU A 366 19.52 -13.44 13.34
CA LEU A 366 20.74 -14.02 13.94
C LEU A 366 22.01 -13.56 13.22
N LYS A 367 21.98 -13.46 11.88
CA LYS A 367 23.12 -12.94 11.12
C LYS A 367 23.41 -11.47 11.44
N MET A 368 22.38 -10.61 11.46
CA MET A 368 22.55 -9.19 11.80
C MET A 368 23.13 -9.00 13.20
N LEU A 369 22.68 -9.80 14.18
CA LEU A 369 23.21 -9.76 15.56
C LEU A 369 24.68 -10.19 15.65
N GLU A 370 25.12 -11.17 14.86
CA GLU A 370 26.53 -11.59 14.84
C GLU A 370 27.43 -10.57 14.12
N ASP A 371 26.90 -9.91 13.06
CA ASP A 371 27.57 -8.79 12.39
C ASP A 371 27.71 -7.58 13.34
N GLU A 372 26.66 -7.19 14.08
CA GLU A 372 26.67 -6.11 15.08
C GLU A 372 27.62 -6.41 16.25
N LYS A 373 27.57 -7.63 16.80
CA LYS A 373 28.51 -8.12 17.82
C LYS A 373 29.96 -8.08 17.34
N SER A 374 30.21 -8.36 16.07
CA SER A 374 31.54 -8.25 15.46
C SER A 374 32.00 -6.80 15.35
N GLN A 375 31.11 -5.88 14.98
CA GLN A 375 31.36 -4.44 14.96
C GLN A 375 31.68 -3.88 16.35
N LEU A 376 30.86 -4.19 17.37
CA LEU A 376 31.09 -3.79 18.76
C LEU A 376 32.40 -4.35 19.33
N SER A 377 32.79 -5.57 18.93
CA SER A 377 34.08 -6.17 19.29
C SER A 377 35.27 -5.43 18.68
N LEU A 378 35.12 -4.88 17.46
CA LEU A 378 36.14 -4.05 16.82
C LEU A 378 36.23 -2.66 17.48
N GLU A 379 35.09 -2.02 17.70
CA GLU A 379 35.01 -0.71 18.37
C GLU A 379 35.63 -0.76 19.78
N ARG A 380 35.35 -1.81 20.55
CA ARG A 380 35.96 -2.04 21.87
C ARG A 380 37.50 -2.16 21.80
N LYS A 381 38.04 -2.77 20.75
CA LYS A 381 39.50 -2.85 20.54
C LYS A 381 40.10 -1.49 20.20
N ASN A 382 39.43 -0.72 19.33
CA ASN A 382 39.86 0.63 18.96
C ASN A 382 39.89 1.55 20.19
N TYR A 383 38.82 1.54 20.99
CA TYR A 383 38.75 2.30 22.25
C TYR A 383 39.85 1.90 23.25
N MET A 384 40.18 0.61 23.36
CA MET A 384 41.30 0.18 24.21
C MET A 384 42.66 0.70 23.69
N ALA A 385 42.88 0.71 22.38
CA ALA A 385 44.10 1.24 21.77
C ALA A 385 44.23 2.75 21.97
N GLU A 386 43.15 3.51 21.71
CA GLU A 386 43.08 4.96 21.94
C GLU A 386 43.34 5.31 23.42
N ARG A 387 42.74 4.56 24.35
CA ARG A 387 43.00 4.72 25.79
C ARG A 387 44.47 4.47 26.16
N MET A 388 45.15 3.50 25.53
CA MET A 388 46.59 3.28 25.76
C MET A 388 47.45 4.43 25.24
N ILE A 389 47.07 5.05 24.12
CA ILE A 389 47.76 6.24 23.60
C ILE A 389 47.58 7.42 24.56
N LEU A 390 46.35 7.70 25.01
CA LEU A 390 46.06 8.78 25.96
C LEU A 390 46.76 8.60 27.32
N GLU A 391 46.88 7.36 27.82
CA GLU A 391 47.63 7.08 29.06
C GLU A 391 49.13 7.38 28.87
N GLN A 392 49.70 7.07 27.69
CA GLN A 392 51.09 7.38 27.36
C GLN A 392 51.34 8.89 27.17
N GLU A 393 50.44 9.60 26.51
CA GLU A 393 50.51 11.07 26.38
C GLU A 393 50.46 11.74 27.76
N LYS A 394 49.59 11.26 28.65
CA LYS A 394 49.50 11.71 30.04
C LYS A 394 50.79 11.45 30.84
N THR A 395 51.48 10.32 30.64
CA THR A 395 52.79 10.12 31.27
C THR A 395 53.84 11.08 30.72
N ASN A 396 53.90 11.25 29.39
CA ASN A 396 54.86 12.16 28.75
C ASN A 396 54.67 13.62 29.21
N LEU A 397 53.43 14.10 29.27
CA LEU A 397 53.10 15.45 29.78
C LEU A 397 53.45 15.62 31.26
N ASN A 398 53.34 14.56 32.07
CA ASN A 398 53.73 14.60 33.47
C ASN A 398 55.26 14.65 33.65
N GLU A 399 56.01 13.97 32.78
CA GLU A 399 57.48 14.06 32.71
C GLU A 399 57.92 15.46 32.27
N GLU A 400 57.32 16.02 31.21
CA GLU A 400 57.59 17.38 30.75
C GLU A 400 57.29 18.43 31.83
N ARG A 401 56.12 18.33 32.49
CA ARG A 401 55.76 19.19 33.63
C ARG A 401 56.79 19.09 34.77
N SER A 402 57.28 17.89 35.05
CA SER A 402 58.30 17.67 36.10
C SER A 402 59.64 18.30 35.72
N SER A 403 60.02 18.21 34.44
CA SER A 403 61.21 18.87 33.88
C SER A 403 61.12 20.39 33.94
N LEU A 404 60.00 20.98 33.50
CA LEU A 404 59.74 22.42 33.59
C LEU A 404 59.73 22.93 35.03
N ASN A 405 59.18 22.16 35.97
CA ASN A 405 59.21 22.51 37.39
C ASN A 405 60.65 22.54 37.94
N PHE A 406 61.48 21.56 37.56
CA PHE A 406 62.90 21.55 37.92
C PHE A 406 63.66 22.73 37.29
N GLN A 407 63.37 23.09 36.04
CA GLN A 407 63.95 24.26 35.38
C GLN A 407 63.53 25.57 36.06
N SER A 408 62.26 25.70 36.47
CA SER A 408 61.77 26.85 37.24
C SER A 408 62.55 27.01 38.55
N MET A 409 62.73 25.92 39.31
CA MET A 409 63.52 25.93 40.54
C MET A 409 64.98 26.37 40.31
N LEU A 410 65.60 25.95 39.20
CA LEU A 410 66.96 26.38 38.85
C LEU A 410 67.03 27.88 38.54
N TYR A 411 66.09 28.41 37.76
CA TYR A 411 66.03 29.86 37.48
C TYR A 411 65.77 30.67 38.75
N GLU A 412 64.86 30.24 39.63
CA GLU A 412 64.63 30.90 40.92
C GLU A 412 65.86 30.89 41.83
N ALA A 413 66.66 29.82 41.81
CA ALA A 413 67.91 29.74 42.55
C ALA A 413 68.95 30.70 41.95
N GLN A 414 69.10 30.73 40.63
CA GLN A 414 70.02 31.64 39.93
C GLN A 414 69.65 33.11 40.16
N MET A 415 68.37 33.46 40.10
CA MET A 415 67.87 34.82 40.37
C MET A 415 68.14 35.25 41.81
N ARG A 416 68.05 34.35 42.79
CA ARG A 416 68.44 34.62 44.18
C ARG A 416 69.94 34.92 44.29
N THR A 417 70.79 34.10 43.69
CA THR A 417 72.25 34.36 43.65
C THR A 417 72.56 35.72 43.03
N LEU A 418 71.96 36.05 41.88
CA LEU A 418 72.16 37.35 41.22
C LEU A 418 71.68 38.54 42.08
N GLN A 419 70.58 38.39 42.82
CA GLN A 419 70.12 39.42 43.76
C GLN A 419 71.08 39.62 44.94
N ASP A 420 71.71 38.55 45.43
CA ASP A 420 72.71 38.65 46.50
C ASP A 420 74.04 39.23 46.00
N ASP A 421 74.51 38.83 44.81
CA ASP A 421 75.66 39.44 44.13
C ASP A 421 75.44 40.95 43.90
N MET A 422 74.23 41.34 43.47
CA MET A 422 73.86 42.75 43.30
C MET A 422 73.94 43.54 44.62
N LYS A 423 73.50 42.97 45.75
CA LYS A 423 73.64 43.60 47.08
C LYS A 423 75.11 43.74 47.49
N VAL A 424 75.95 42.74 47.19
CA VAL A 424 77.39 42.78 47.48
C VAL A 424 78.08 43.86 46.64
N LEU A 425 77.75 43.95 45.34
CA LEU A 425 78.26 44.99 44.45
C LEU A 425 77.81 46.39 44.89
N GLN A 426 76.54 46.57 45.26
CA GLN A 426 76.01 47.83 45.78
C GLN A 426 76.76 48.27 47.05
N LYS A 427 76.92 47.37 48.03
CA LYS A 427 77.69 47.63 49.26
C LYS A 427 79.12 48.07 48.94
N ARG A 428 79.79 47.40 48.00
CA ARG A 428 81.16 47.73 47.60
C ARG A 428 81.28 49.05 46.83
N HIS A 429 80.27 49.40 46.04
CA HIS A 429 80.15 50.72 45.42
C HIS A 429 80.03 51.82 46.48
N ASP A 430 79.20 51.61 47.50
CA ASP A 430 78.97 52.60 48.56
C ASP A 430 80.20 52.76 49.47
N GLU A 431 80.91 51.66 49.77
CA GLU A 431 82.23 51.67 50.41
C GLU A 431 83.27 52.45 49.57
N MET A 432 83.28 52.25 48.25
CA MET A 432 84.19 52.96 47.34
C MET A 432 83.85 54.45 47.24
N LEU A 433 82.58 54.83 47.24
CA LEU A 433 82.14 56.22 47.29
C LEU A 433 82.58 56.90 48.59
N LEU A 434 82.42 56.22 49.73
CA LEU A 434 82.84 56.73 51.03
C LEU A 434 84.36 57.00 51.05
N GLU A 435 85.18 56.05 50.61
CA GLU A 435 86.63 56.25 50.53
C GLU A 435 87.00 57.37 49.51
N ASN A 436 86.25 57.50 48.41
CA ASN A 436 86.42 58.61 47.46
C ASN A 436 86.11 59.98 48.11
N THR A 437 85.08 60.07 48.95
CA THR A 437 84.76 61.30 49.69
C THR A 437 85.83 61.65 50.71
N LYS A 438 86.30 60.67 51.48
CA LYS A 438 87.40 60.82 52.44
C LYS A 438 88.70 61.25 51.77
N LEU A 439 89.10 60.59 50.67
CA LEU A 439 90.28 60.99 49.90
C LEU A 439 90.15 62.40 49.33
N LYS A 440 88.96 62.83 48.87
CA LYS A 440 88.72 64.22 48.44
C LYS A 440 88.85 65.22 49.58
N GLU A 441 88.47 64.86 50.80
CA GLU A 441 88.64 65.70 52.00
C GLU A 441 90.11 65.78 52.44
N GLU A 442 90.84 64.66 52.47
CA GLU A 442 92.28 64.64 52.70
C GLU A 442 93.04 65.47 51.66
N LEU A 443 92.66 65.39 50.38
CA LEU A 443 93.26 66.17 49.30
C LEU A 443 92.96 67.67 49.45
N LYS A 444 91.75 68.06 49.87
CA LYS A 444 91.43 69.45 50.24
C LYS A 444 92.30 69.94 51.41
N LEU A 445 92.44 69.15 52.47
CA LEU A 445 93.28 69.48 53.62
C LEU A 445 94.75 69.64 53.22
N LYS A 446 95.29 68.71 52.43
CA LYS A 446 96.67 68.80 51.91
C LYS A 446 96.87 69.99 50.97
N ASN A 447 95.86 70.37 50.20
CA ASN A 447 95.91 71.57 49.37
C ASN A 447 95.94 72.85 50.24
N ILE A 448 95.15 72.90 51.33
CA ILE A 448 95.21 74.02 52.30
C ILE A 448 96.58 74.09 52.98
N GLU A 449 97.15 72.95 53.41
CA GLU A 449 98.51 72.89 53.95
C GLU A 449 99.54 73.41 52.94
N LEU A 450 99.45 72.99 51.67
CA LEU A 450 100.35 73.38 50.59
C LEU A 450 100.28 74.88 50.30
N GLU A 451 99.09 75.46 50.20
CA GLU A 451 98.92 76.91 50.07
C GLU A 451 99.46 77.66 51.30
N GLY A 452 99.28 77.11 52.50
CA GLY A 452 99.89 77.64 53.72
C GLY A 452 101.43 77.59 53.70
N VAL A 453 102.03 76.54 53.13
CA VAL A 453 103.49 76.45 52.92
C VAL A 453 103.95 77.46 51.86
N LYS A 454 103.25 77.59 50.73
CA LYS A 454 103.54 78.59 49.70
C LYS A 454 103.49 80.02 50.26
N ALA A 455 102.46 80.34 51.04
CA ALA A 455 102.34 81.63 51.71
C ALA A 455 103.52 81.90 52.65
N ARG A 456 103.90 80.92 53.49
CA ARG A 456 105.10 81.04 54.37
C ARG A 456 106.40 81.17 53.58
N PHE A 457 106.56 80.46 52.46
CA PHE A 457 107.72 80.59 51.59
C PHE A 457 107.79 81.97 50.93
N GLN A 458 106.66 82.48 50.46
CA GLN A 458 106.57 83.82 49.89
C GLN A 458 106.88 84.90 50.94
N ILE A 459 106.31 84.80 52.15
CA ILE A 459 106.67 85.68 53.28
C ILE A 459 108.17 85.59 53.59
N SER A 460 108.76 84.38 53.67
CA SER A 460 110.19 84.23 53.94
C SER A 460 111.08 84.78 52.82
N LYS A 461 110.61 84.74 51.57
CA LYS A 461 111.29 85.34 50.41
C LYS A 461 111.22 86.85 50.48
N ASP A 462 110.04 87.39 50.81
CA ASP A 462 109.82 88.82 50.97
C ASP A 462 110.56 89.37 52.19
N ASP A 463 110.64 88.64 53.31
CA ASP A 463 111.49 88.94 54.48
C ASP A 463 112.99 88.98 54.12
N ASN A 464 113.45 88.08 53.25
CA ASN A 464 114.84 88.11 52.77
C ASN A 464 115.08 89.32 51.86
N LEU A 465 114.13 89.65 50.97
CA LEU A 465 114.18 90.86 50.14
C LEU A 465 114.07 92.14 50.99
N ILE A 466 113.33 92.12 52.10
CA ILE A 466 113.24 93.22 53.08
C ILE A 466 114.56 93.36 53.83
N ARG A 467 115.16 92.28 54.34
CA ARG A 467 116.50 92.31 54.97
C ARG A 467 117.58 92.79 54.01
N GLU A 468 117.53 92.36 52.74
CA GLU A 468 118.44 92.81 51.69
C GLU A 468 118.22 94.30 51.36
N ARG A 469 116.97 94.75 51.27
CA ARG A 469 116.61 96.16 51.15
C ARG A 469 117.08 96.99 52.35
N GLU A 470 116.92 96.51 53.58
CA GLU A 470 117.36 97.19 54.80
C GLU A 470 118.89 97.30 54.82
N HIS A 471 119.61 96.23 54.50
CA HIS A 471 121.07 96.24 54.35
C HIS A 471 121.53 97.22 53.26
N LEU A 472 120.88 97.23 52.08
CA LEU A 472 121.16 98.21 51.02
C LEU A 472 120.80 99.64 51.44
N THR A 473 119.73 99.83 52.23
CA THR A 473 119.33 101.15 52.76
C THR A 473 120.33 101.65 53.81
N ASP A 474 120.88 100.76 54.62
CA ASP A 474 121.92 101.07 55.60
C ASP A 474 123.28 101.35 54.91
N GLN A 475 123.62 100.63 53.84
CA GLN A 475 124.75 100.97 52.97
C GLN A 475 124.56 102.34 52.29
N LEU A 476 123.37 102.63 51.77
CA LEU A 476 123.03 103.95 51.22
C LEU A 476 123.05 105.04 52.30
N GLY A 477 122.66 104.73 53.54
CA GLY A 477 122.77 105.61 54.71
C GLY A 477 124.23 105.94 55.04
N LYS A 478 125.11 104.93 55.01
CA LYS A 478 126.57 105.08 55.18
C LYS A 478 127.18 105.92 54.04
N LEU A 479 126.79 105.68 52.79
CA LEU A 479 127.17 106.50 51.63
C LEU A 479 126.66 107.94 51.74
N ARG A 480 125.44 108.15 52.21
CA ARG A 480 124.84 109.48 52.44
C ARG A 480 125.61 110.22 53.53
N ASN A 481 125.89 109.58 54.66
CA ASN A 481 126.70 110.16 55.74
C ASN A 481 128.13 110.46 55.29
N HIS A 482 128.75 109.61 54.46
CA HIS A 482 130.08 109.84 53.90
C HIS A 482 130.08 111.06 52.95
N ASN A 483 129.11 111.14 52.04
CA ASN A 483 128.94 112.29 51.15
C ASN A 483 128.60 113.58 51.92
N GLN A 484 127.81 113.49 53.00
CA GLN A 484 127.49 114.62 53.87
C GLN A 484 128.72 115.10 54.66
N HIS A 485 129.63 114.20 55.02
CA HIS A 485 130.93 114.54 55.61
C HIS A 485 131.88 115.23 54.61
N LEU A 486 131.84 114.83 53.33
CA LEU A 486 132.60 115.48 52.25
C LEU A 486 132.05 116.87 51.91
N LEU A 487 130.72 117.01 51.84
CA LEU A 487 130.04 118.26 51.50
C LEU A 487 130.15 119.36 52.56
N GLN A 488 130.48 119.03 53.82
CA GLN A 488 130.61 120.03 54.90
C GLN A 488 131.96 120.74 54.99
N ARG A 489 132.96 120.44 54.15
CA ARG A 489 134.27 121.13 54.17
C ARG A 489 134.47 122.23 53.13
N LEU A 490 133.55 122.42 52.17
CA LEU A 490 133.70 123.41 51.09
C LEU A 490 132.41 124.21 50.84
N ASN A 491 132.14 125.13 51.77
CA ASN A 491 131.46 126.43 51.62
C ASN A 491 130.63 126.75 50.35
N GLY A 492 129.37 127.15 50.54
CA GLY A 492 128.68 128.09 49.64
C GLY A 492 127.18 127.82 49.41
N PRO A 493 126.29 128.83 49.24
CA PRO A 493 124.89 128.67 49.67
C PRO A 493 123.78 128.93 48.63
N ASN A 494 122.71 128.11 48.69
CA ASN A 494 121.28 128.41 48.38
C ASN A 494 120.89 128.85 46.93
N PRO A 495 119.59 128.92 46.54
CA PRO A 495 118.36 128.29 47.06
C PRO A 495 117.47 127.57 45.99
N ALA A 496 116.36 126.97 46.47
CA ALA A 496 115.07 126.73 45.76
C ALA A 496 114.94 125.62 44.70
N ALA A 497 113.75 125.05 44.40
CA ALA A 497 112.50 124.80 45.18
C ALA A 497 111.49 123.99 44.30
N VAL A 498 110.44 123.41 44.92
CA VAL A 498 109.19 122.87 44.29
C VAL A 498 109.35 121.59 43.43
N GLY A 499 108.46 120.59 43.41
CA GLY A 499 107.24 120.33 44.20
C GLY A 499 106.39 119.18 43.61
N GLN A 500 105.34 118.79 44.35
CA GLN A 500 104.06 118.09 44.03
C GLN A 500 103.80 117.65 42.55
N HIS A 501 103.14 116.55 42.19
CA HIS A 501 101.78 116.02 42.49
C HIS A 501 101.63 114.62 41.77
N SER A 502 100.54 113.84 41.71
CA SER A 502 99.17 113.81 42.29
C SER A 502 98.53 112.41 42.14
N GLN A 503 97.78 111.97 43.16
CA GLN A 503 96.40 111.39 43.15
C GLN A 503 95.86 110.49 41.99
N ASN A 504 95.12 109.44 42.40
CA ASN A 504 93.69 109.12 42.11
C ASN A 504 93.45 107.65 42.56
N GLU A 505 92.62 107.32 43.56
CA GLU A 505 91.13 107.28 43.56
C GLU A 505 90.58 106.41 42.40
N ILE A 506 90.02 105.18 42.61
CA ILE A 506 88.68 104.82 43.20
C ILE A 506 87.53 105.34 42.28
N PRO A 507 86.39 104.66 41.95
CA PRO A 507 85.64 103.60 42.69
C PRO A 507 84.89 102.44 41.91
N VAL A 508 84.43 101.41 42.67
CA VAL A 508 83.06 100.79 42.80
C VAL A 508 82.29 100.06 41.66
N ASP A 509 81.73 98.88 42.07
CA ASP A 509 80.57 98.04 41.68
C ASP A 509 80.20 97.58 40.25
N ALA A 510 79.84 96.28 40.17
CA ALA A 510 78.58 95.80 39.58
C ALA A 510 78.18 94.40 40.12
N PHE A 511 77.04 94.31 40.81
CA PHE A 511 76.31 93.06 41.14
C PHE A 511 74.92 93.16 40.48
N CYS A 512 74.26 92.04 40.14
CA CYS A 512 72.97 92.09 39.41
C CYS A 512 71.96 91.01 39.88
N ASP A 513 70.87 91.48 40.47
CA ASP A 513 69.86 90.69 41.18
C ASP A 513 68.76 90.12 40.26
N THR A 514 69.11 89.27 39.30
CA THR A 514 68.08 88.58 38.48
C THR A 514 68.39 87.14 38.08
N CYS A 515 69.60 86.62 38.34
CA CYS A 515 69.93 85.20 38.04
C CYS A 515 70.96 84.51 38.95
N GLY A 516 71.56 85.20 39.92
CA GLY A 516 72.25 84.57 41.05
C GLY A 516 73.60 83.86 40.81
N PHE A 517 74.16 83.85 39.59
CA PHE A 517 75.48 83.24 39.33
C PHE A 517 76.36 84.04 38.35
N TYR A 518 77.67 84.10 38.65
CA TYR A 518 78.72 84.67 37.82
C TYR A 518 78.99 83.85 36.55
N LYS A 519 79.47 84.51 35.48
CA LYS A 519 79.75 83.90 34.17
C LYS A 519 81.19 84.18 33.72
N MET A 520 81.86 83.16 33.16
CA MET A 520 83.09 83.24 32.36
C MET A 520 82.94 82.33 31.12
N PRO A 521 83.78 82.45 30.06
CA PRO A 521 83.31 82.24 28.68
C PRO A 521 83.20 80.77 28.25
N GLY A 522 82.19 80.47 27.41
CA GLY A 522 81.80 79.10 27.08
C GLY A 522 82.09 78.69 25.63
N GLN A 523 82.54 77.44 25.46
CA GLN A 523 82.42 76.68 24.23
C GLN A 523 81.06 75.97 24.17
N TRP A 524 80.54 75.79 22.96
CA TRP A 524 79.36 75.00 22.63
C TRP A 524 79.61 73.48 22.77
N HIS A 525 78.60 72.72 23.18
CA HIS A 525 78.16 71.45 22.57
C HIS A 525 76.66 71.25 22.87
N GLY A 526 75.89 70.77 21.88
CA GLY A 526 74.41 70.71 21.93
C GLY A 526 73.83 69.37 22.40
N PRO A 527 72.51 69.30 22.70
CA PRO A 527 71.86 68.14 23.30
C PRO A 527 71.18 67.20 22.29
N GLY A 528 71.12 65.91 22.65
CA GLY A 528 70.29 64.91 21.99
C GLY A 528 70.39 63.55 22.70
N TRP A 529 69.50 62.62 22.37
CA TRP A 529 69.32 61.25 22.92
C TRP A 529 68.34 61.12 24.10
N CYS A 530 67.06 60.95 23.76
CA CYS A 530 65.99 60.40 24.60
C CYS A 530 64.93 59.74 23.70
N GLN A 531 64.97 58.40 23.56
CA GLN A 531 63.93 57.45 23.09
C GLN A 531 64.62 56.11 22.72
N ALA A 532 64.01 54.93 22.81
CA ALA A 532 62.69 54.55 23.33
C ALA A 532 62.76 53.17 24.04
N ILE A 533 61.63 52.75 24.60
CA ILE A 533 61.40 51.47 25.27
C ILE A 533 61.14 50.37 24.23
N ASP A 534 61.64 49.16 24.49
CA ASP A 534 60.99 47.87 24.18
C ASP A 534 60.88 47.08 25.51
#